data_AF-A0A965DBN8-F1
#
_entry.id   AF-A0A965DBN8-F1
#
_cell.length_a   1.000
_cell.length_b   1.000
_cell.length_c   1.000
_cell.angle_alpha   90.00
_cell.angle_beta   90.00
_cell.angle_gamma   90.00
#
_symmetry.space_group_name_H-M   'P 1'
#
loop_
_entity.id
_entity.type
_entity.pdbx_description
1 polymer ?
#
loop_
_entity_poly.entity_id
_entity_poly.type
_entity_poly.pdbx_seq_one_letter_code
_entity_poly.pdbx_strand_id
1 'polypeptide(L)'
;LQSPADMAQGAVALLGDAAHPMLPYMAQGAGMALEDAQVLVQLARAHARAGILKADTLFEHYAQARWARCARVQRKAMRNGHWFHASGVWAWARDLGLRSQAQRIMDVPWLYQGTGADVASG
;
A
#
# COMPACT_ATOMS: atom_id res chain seq x y z
N LEU A 1 6.60 -9.92 11.26
CA LEU A 1 7.86 -9.49 11.92
C LEU A 1 7.52 -8.80 13.24
N GLN A 2 8.11 -9.21 14.35
CA GLN A 2 7.82 -8.72 15.69
C GLN A 2 8.85 -7.69 16.17
N SER A 3 10.05 -7.68 15.57
CA SER A 3 11.12 -6.74 15.91
C SER A 3 11.86 -6.23 14.65
N PRO A 4 12.66 -5.14 14.76
CA PRO A 4 13.61 -4.75 13.72
C PRO A 4 14.62 -5.86 13.37
N ALA A 5 15.06 -6.65 14.35
CA ALA A 5 16.01 -7.75 14.14
C ALA A 5 15.43 -8.88 13.29
N ASP A 6 14.10 -9.07 13.29
CA ASP A 6 13.45 -10.03 12.38
C ASP A 6 13.41 -9.50 10.93
N MET A 7 13.54 -8.19 10.74
CA MET A 7 13.47 -7.53 9.44
C MET A 7 14.84 -7.39 8.77
N ALA A 8 15.92 -7.38 9.54
CA ALA A 8 17.28 -7.36 9.02
C ALA A 8 18.23 -8.12 9.93
N GLN A 9 19.09 -8.95 9.33
CA GLN A 9 20.10 -9.72 10.03
C GLN A 9 21.39 -9.79 9.20
N GLY A 10 22.45 -9.16 9.71
CA GLY A 10 23.71 -9.03 8.98
C GLY A 10 23.50 -8.38 7.62
N ALA A 11 24.02 -8.99 6.56
CA ALA A 11 23.93 -8.48 5.19
C ALA A 11 22.60 -8.85 4.46
N VAL A 12 21.53 -9.16 5.20
CA VAL A 12 20.23 -9.51 4.62
C VAL A 12 19.14 -8.67 5.26
N ALA A 13 18.23 -8.13 4.44
CA ALA A 13 17.04 -7.41 4.89
C ALA A 13 15.80 -7.88 4.11
N LEU A 14 14.65 -7.89 4.78
CA LEU A 14 13.34 -8.12 4.20
C LEU A 14 12.70 -6.78 3.84
N LEU A 15 12.09 -6.70 2.66
CA LEU A 15 11.39 -5.51 2.15
C LEU A 15 10.10 -5.95 1.44
N GLY A 16 9.16 -5.03 1.22
CA GLY A 16 7.93 -5.36 0.52
C GLY A 16 7.10 -6.42 1.26
N ASP A 17 6.29 -7.19 0.51
CA ASP A 17 5.41 -8.21 1.09
C ASP A 17 6.15 -9.28 1.90
N ALA A 18 7.46 -9.48 1.69
CA ALA A 18 8.27 -10.37 2.53
C ALA A 18 8.46 -9.82 3.96
N ALA A 19 8.56 -8.49 4.11
CA ALA A 19 8.61 -7.84 5.43
C ALA A 19 7.21 -7.57 6.00
N HIS A 20 6.23 -7.36 5.12
CA HIS A 20 4.92 -6.90 5.52
C HIS A 20 3.76 -7.41 4.66
N PRO A 21 3.48 -8.72 4.70
CA PRO A 21 2.41 -9.30 3.90
C PRO A 21 1.07 -8.64 4.28
N MET A 22 0.39 -8.07 3.29
CA MET A 22 -0.86 -7.33 3.49
C MET A 22 -1.97 -7.79 2.55
N LEU A 23 -3.20 -7.82 3.08
CA LEU A 23 -4.39 -8.18 2.32
C LEU A 23 -4.61 -7.15 1.19
N PRO A 24 -5.02 -7.59 -0.02
CA PRO A 24 -5.05 -6.78 -1.24
C PRO A 24 -6.23 -5.80 -1.31
N TYR A 25 -6.61 -5.15 -0.21
CA TYR A 25 -7.82 -4.32 -0.14
C TYR A 25 -7.59 -2.82 -0.41
N MET A 26 -6.35 -2.38 -0.51
CA MET A 26 -5.98 -1.03 -0.94
C MET A 26 -4.60 -1.16 -1.55
N ALA A 27 -4.30 -0.45 -2.63
CA ALA A 27 -3.00 -0.42 -3.34
C ALA A 27 -1.76 -0.02 -2.48
N GLN A 28 -1.83 -0.13 -1.14
CA GLN A 28 -0.78 0.18 -0.19
C GLN A 28 0.42 -0.78 -0.22
N GLY A 29 0.29 -2.01 -0.74
CA GLY A 29 1.44 -2.93 -0.86
C GLY A 29 2.56 -2.34 -1.72
N ALA A 30 2.20 -1.89 -2.93
CA ALA A 30 3.12 -1.21 -3.83
C ALA A 30 3.66 0.10 -3.23
N GLY A 31 2.80 0.88 -2.56
CA GLY A 31 3.20 2.11 -1.89
C GLY A 31 4.24 1.89 -0.78
N MET A 32 4.09 0.85 0.04
CA MET A 32 5.05 0.55 1.09
C MET A 32 6.37 0.02 0.54
N ALA A 33 6.36 -0.78 -0.52
CA ALA A 33 7.58 -1.23 -1.19
C ALA A 33 8.37 -0.05 -1.78
N LEU A 34 7.68 0.95 -2.35
CA LEU A 34 8.32 2.19 -2.83
C LEU A 34 8.92 3.00 -1.68
N GLU A 35 8.20 3.14 -0.57
CA GLU A 35 8.74 3.82 0.61
C GLU A 35 9.95 3.09 1.20
N ASP A 36 9.95 1.75 1.20
CA ASP A 36 11.09 0.94 1.64
C ASP A 36 12.32 1.22 0.78
N ALA A 37 12.17 1.21 -0.55
CA ALA A 37 13.23 1.52 -1.50
C ALA A 37 13.76 2.95 -1.32
N GLN A 38 12.88 3.93 -1.12
CA GLN A 38 13.26 5.32 -0.88
C GLN A 38 14.11 5.46 0.39
N VAL A 39 13.69 4.86 1.51
CA VAL A 39 14.44 4.91 2.77
C VAL A 39 15.80 4.24 2.64
N LEU A 40 15.88 3.09 1.96
CA LEU A 40 17.13 2.39 1.72
C LEU A 40 18.13 3.26 0.93
N VAL A 41 17.68 3.93 -0.13
CA VAL A 41 18.51 4.83 -0.95
C VAL A 41 18.99 6.03 -0.13
N GLN A 42 18.13 6.62 0.69
CA GLN A 42 18.50 7.77 1.53
C GLN A 42 19.56 7.38 2.57
N LEU A 43 19.39 6.25 3.24
CA LEU A 43 20.35 5.74 4.22
C LEU A 43 21.68 5.36 3.55
N ALA A 44 21.63 4.68 2.40
CA ALA A 44 22.84 4.32 1.66
C ALA A 44 23.66 5.55 1.26
N ARG A 45 22.98 6.61 0.77
CA ARG A 45 23.64 7.89 0.44
C ARG A 45 24.25 8.56 1.67
N ALA A 46 23.54 8.55 2.80
CA ALA A 46 24.05 9.13 4.04
C ALA A 46 25.29 8.38 4.56
N HIS A 47 25.22 7.04 4.59
CA HIS A 47 26.34 6.18 5.02
C HIS A 47 27.55 6.31 4.08
N ALA A 48 27.32 6.40 2.77
CA ALA A 48 28.38 6.61 1.79
C ALA A 48 29.11 7.95 2.02
N ARG A 49 28.36 9.04 2.24
CA ARG A 49 28.94 10.37 2.55
C ARG A 49 29.73 10.38 3.85
N ALA A 50 29.29 9.61 4.84
CA ALA A 50 29.97 9.47 6.12
C ALA A 50 31.12 8.44 6.12
N GLY A 51 31.35 7.72 5.02
CA GLY A 51 32.40 6.70 4.93
C GLY A 51 32.13 5.44 5.76
N ILE A 52 30.88 5.21 6.17
CA ILE A 52 30.46 4.08 7.04
C ILE A 52 29.59 3.06 6.31
N LEU A 53 29.56 3.10 4.97
CA LEU A 53 28.70 2.21 4.18
C LEU A 53 29.14 0.75 4.35
N LYS A 54 28.38 0.02 5.16
CA LYS A 54 28.43 -1.44 5.31
C LYS A 54 27.01 -1.98 5.28
N ALA A 55 26.84 -3.17 4.69
CA ALA A 55 25.51 -3.74 4.48
C ALA A 55 24.78 -4.02 5.81
N ASP A 56 25.50 -4.54 6.80
CA ASP A 56 24.99 -4.82 8.14
C ASP A 56 24.42 -3.59 8.84
N THR A 57 25.21 -2.52 8.97
CA THR A 57 24.79 -1.28 9.62
C THR A 57 23.70 -0.55 8.84
N LEU A 58 23.76 -0.60 7.51
CA LEU A 58 22.73 -0.03 6.65
C LEU A 58 21.38 -0.74 6.86
N PHE A 59 21.38 -2.07 6.86
CA PHE A 59 20.16 -2.85 7.00
C PHE A 59 19.58 -2.78 8.41
N GLU A 60 20.42 -2.70 9.44
CA GLU A 60 19.98 -2.46 10.81
C GLU A 60 19.26 -1.10 10.94
N HIS A 61 19.87 -0.02 10.42
CA HIS A 61 19.24 1.30 10.42
C HIS A 61 17.96 1.35 9.59
N TYR A 62 17.94 0.66 8.45
CA TYR A 62 16.73 0.49 7.65
C TYR A 62 15.62 -0.21 8.46
N ALA A 63 15.97 -1.29 9.16
CA ALA A 63 15.03 -2.02 10.00
C ALA A 63 14.44 -1.17 11.12
N GLN A 64 15.28 -0.42 11.82
CA GLN A 64 14.85 0.51 12.86
C GLN A 64 13.92 1.60 12.32
N ALA A 65 14.21 2.14 11.13
CA ALA A 65 13.41 3.20 10.52
C ALA A 65 12.03 2.72 10.03
N ARG A 66 11.95 1.50 9.48
CA ARG A 66 10.74 1.02 8.79
C ARG A 66 9.84 0.13 9.64
N TRP A 67 10.40 -0.67 10.57
CA TRP A 67 9.64 -1.66 11.34
C TRP A 67 8.38 -1.07 12.00
N ALA A 68 8.50 0.06 12.68
CA ALA A 68 7.38 0.67 13.39
C ALA A 68 6.25 1.12 12.44
N ARG A 69 6.61 1.57 11.22
CA ARG A 69 5.62 1.95 10.20
C ARG A 69 4.94 0.73 9.61
N CYS A 70 5.71 -0.28 9.21
CA CYS A 70 5.18 -1.54 8.67
C CYS A 70 4.23 -2.22 9.68
N ALA A 71 4.61 -2.27 10.96
CA ALA A 71 3.77 -2.85 12.03
C ALA A 71 2.46 -2.07 12.26
N ARG A 72 2.45 -0.74 12.10
CA ARG A 72 1.21 0.05 12.17
C ARG A 72 0.29 -0.24 10.99
N VAL A 73 0.83 -0.32 9.78
CA VAL A 73 0.02 -0.56 8.58
C VAL A 73 -0.56 -1.97 8.59
N GLN A 74 0.23 -3.00 8.96
CA GLN A 74 -0.28 -4.36 9.14
C GLN A 74 -1.41 -4.42 10.16
N ARG A 75 -1.25 -3.81 11.36
CA ARG A 75 -2.33 -3.77 12.37
C ARG A 75 -3.59 -3.10 11.85
N LYS A 76 -3.45 -2.02 11.07
CA LYS A 76 -4.59 -1.32 10.45
C LYS A 76 -5.27 -2.19 9.38
N ALA A 77 -4.48 -2.89 8.57
CA ALA A 77 -4.99 -3.83 7.56
C ALA A 77 -5.74 -5.00 8.20
N MET A 78 -5.21 -5.61 9.27
CA MET A 78 -5.89 -6.67 10.03
C MET A 78 -7.20 -6.18 10.66
N ARG A 79 -7.21 -4.96 11.23
CA ARG A 79 -8.42 -4.35 11.79
C ARG A 79 -9.46 -4.08 10.70
N ASN A 80 -9.06 -3.59 9.53
CA ASN A 80 -9.97 -3.39 8.40
C ASN A 80 -10.44 -4.73 7.80
N GLY A 81 -9.61 -5.77 7.80
CA GLY A 81 -9.99 -7.12 7.35
C GLY A 81 -11.08 -7.76 8.23
N HIS A 82 -11.09 -7.44 9.53
CA HIS A 82 -12.19 -7.81 10.43
C HIS A 82 -13.52 -7.16 10.04
N TRP A 83 -13.51 -5.92 9.52
CA TRP A 83 -14.71 -5.25 8.99
C TRP A 83 -15.12 -5.77 7.61
N PHE A 84 -14.18 -6.28 6.81
CA PHE A 84 -14.51 -6.95 5.54
C PHE A 84 -15.19 -8.30 5.74
N HIS A 85 -15.20 -8.91 6.92
CA HIS A 85 -16.13 -10.02 7.20
C HIS A 85 -17.60 -9.56 7.35
N ALA A 86 -17.88 -8.25 7.32
CA ALA A 86 -19.23 -7.73 7.05
C ALA A 86 -19.59 -7.76 5.54
N SER A 87 -18.65 -8.12 4.65
CA SER A 87 -18.94 -8.41 3.25
C SER A 87 -19.43 -9.84 3.08
N GLY A 88 -20.62 -10.08 3.60
CA GLY A 88 -21.47 -11.22 3.25
C GLY A 88 -22.86 -10.70 2.91
N VAL A 89 -23.45 -9.94 3.83
CA VAL A 89 -24.78 -9.32 3.68
C VAL A 89 -24.80 -8.25 2.56
N TRP A 90 -23.78 -7.40 2.47
CA TRP A 90 -23.76 -6.32 1.45
C TRP A 90 -23.42 -6.81 0.04
N ALA A 91 -22.62 -7.88 -0.10
CA ALA A 91 -22.39 -8.53 -1.38
C ALA A 91 -23.65 -9.26 -1.85
N TRP A 92 -24.36 -9.93 -0.93
CA TRP A 92 -25.65 -10.55 -1.22
C TRP A 92 -26.72 -9.51 -1.57
N ALA A 93 -26.76 -8.37 -0.85
CA ALA A 93 -27.67 -7.26 -1.16
C ALA A 93 -27.38 -6.62 -2.52
N ARG A 94 -26.10 -6.49 -2.90
CA ARG A 94 -25.69 -6.05 -4.24
C ARG A 94 -26.14 -7.04 -5.32
N ASP A 95 -25.93 -8.33 -5.09
CA ASP A 95 -26.28 -9.37 -6.06
C ASP A 95 -27.82 -9.58 -6.17
N LEU A 96 -28.58 -9.33 -5.10
CA LEU A 96 -30.05 -9.27 -5.11
C LEU A 96 -30.58 -8.00 -5.79
N GLY A 97 -29.95 -6.85 -5.54
CA GLY A 97 -30.35 -5.56 -6.11
C GLY A 97 -30.09 -5.46 -7.61
N LEU A 98 -29.00 -6.06 -8.10
CA LEU A 98 -28.68 -6.14 -9.54
C LEU A 98 -29.68 -6.99 -10.33
N ARG A 99 -30.42 -7.90 -9.68
CA ARG A 99 -31.44 -8.72 -10.35
C ARG A 99 -32.80 -8.03 -10.49
N SER A 100 -33.10 -7.00 -9.70
CA SER A 100 -34.41 -6.34 -9.72
C SER A 100 -34.43 -4.96 -10.36
N GLN A 101 -33.28 -4.35 -10.68
CA GLN A 101 -33.24 -2.95 -11.15
C GLN A 101 -32.12 -2.62 -12.16
N ALA A 102 -31.76 -3.56 -13.03
CA ALA A 102 -30.73 -3.37 -14.06
C ALA A 102 -31.06 -2.29 -15.13
N GLN A 103 -32.32 -1.85 -15.26
CA GLN A 103 -32.74 -0.95 -16.34
C GLN A 103 -32.78 0.55 -15.99
N ARG A 104 -32.43 0.97 -14.77
CA ARG A 104 -32.56 2.40 -14.35
C ARG A 104 -31.29 3.07 -13.81
N ILE A 105 -30.16 2.36 -13.68
CA ILE A 105 -28.93 2.92 -13.09
C ILE A 105 -27.90 3.34 -14.16
N MET A 106 -28.09 3.01 -15.43
CA MET A 106 -27.18 3.40 -16.52
C MET A 106 -27.57 4.72 -17.22
N ASP A 107 -27.89 5.75 -16.44
CA ASP A 107 -27.97 7.12 -16.96
C ASP A 107 -27.24 8.07 -16.00
N VAL A 108 -25.93 8.20 -16.19
CA VAL A 108 -25.09 9.24 -15.54
C VAL A 108 -24.35 10.03 -16.63
N PRO A 109 -25.05 10.94 -17.34
CA PRO A 109 -24.50 11.67 -18.49
C PRO A 109 -23.32 12.59 -18.11
N TRP A 110 -23.29 13.05 -16.85
CA TRP A 110 -22.26 13.95 -16.33
C TRP A 110 -20.87 13.29 -16.21
N LEU A 111 -20.81 11.94 -16.22
CA LEU A 111 -19.55 11.19 -16.09
C LEU A 111 -18.82 11.00 -17.45
N TYR A 112 -19.48 11.30 -18.57
CA TYR A 112 -18.90 11.21 -19.93
C TYR A 112 -18.80 12.56 -20.66
N GLN A 113 -19.13 13.69 -20.01
CA GLN A 113 -18.82 15.00 -20.56
C GLN A 113 -17.33 15.31 -20.34
N GLY A 114 -16.52 15.00 -21.35
CA GLY A 114 -15.13 15.43 -21.42
C GLY A 114 -15.05 16.96 -21.52
N THR A 115 -14.34 17.58 -20.60
CA THR A 115 -13.88 18.98 -20.72
C THR A 115 -12.89 19.08 -21.88
N GLY A 116 -13.33 19.60 -23.03
CA GLY A 116 -12.44 19.97 -24.12
C GLY A 116 -13.11 20.05 -25.49
N ALA A 117 -13.75 21.19 -25.80
CA ALA A 117 -13.71 21.85 -27.12
C ALA A 117 -14.58 23.14 -27.12
N ASP A 118 -14.14 24.18 -26.41
CA ASP A 118 -14.24 25.53 -26.97
C ASP A 118 -13.18 25.65 -28.10
N VAL A 119 -13.39 24.95 -29.23
CA VAL A 119 -12.70 25.21 -30.51
C VAL A 119 -13.58 24.68 -31.64
N ALA A 120 -14.61 25.45 -32.02
CA ALA A 120 -15.13 25.61 -33.39
C ALA A 120 -16.55 26.22 -33.41
N SER A 121 -16.67 27.52 -33.10
CA SER A 121 -17.62 28.47 -33.74
C SER A 121 -17.66 29.77 -32.94
N GLY A 122 -17.05 30.82 -33.47
CA GLY A 122 -17.02 32.17 -32.90
C GLY A 122 -15.78 32.92 -33.34
#